data_AF-A0A349PIA5-F1
#
_entry.id   AF-A0A349PIA5-F1
#
_cell.length_a   1.000
_cell.length_b   1.000
_cell.length_c   1.000
_cell.angle_alpha   90.00
_cell.angle_beta   90.00
_cell.angle_gamma   90.00
#
_symmetry.space_group_name_H-M   'P 1'
#
loop_
_entity.id
_entity.type
_entity.pdbx_description
1 polymer ?
#
loop_
_entity_poly.entity_id
_entity_poly.type
_entity_poly.pdbx_seq_one_letter_code
_entity_poly.pdbx_strand_id
1 'polypeptide(L)'
;MRIEVKNIDGNPVNNLRRFGYSFQRQEGDERSFIRPLAAAGYPRFHMYVKMDGADMMINIHLDMKKETYGENTRHHGEYGDEGALKEEARRLKVLLG
;
A
#
# COMPACT_ATOMS: atom_id res chain seq x y z
N MET A 1 6.23 1.88 -4.42
CA MET A 1 6.01 3.29 -4.76
C MET A 1 5.66 4.09 -3.51
N ARG A 2 6.20 5.30 -3.35
CA ARG A 2 5.92 6.19 -2.22
C ARG A 2 5.04 7.37 -2.66
N ILE A 3 4.03 7.69 -1.85
CA ILE A 3 3.10 8.81 -2.02
C ILE A 3 3.14 9.61 -0.73
N GLU A 4 3.28 10.92 -0.84
CA GLU A 4 3.17 11.84 0.28
C GLU A 4 1.92 12.69 0.05
N VAL A 5 1.06 12.75 1.07
CA VAL A 5 -0.15 13.56 1.08
C VAL A 5 -0.03 14.55 2.22
N LYS A 6 -0.13 15.83 1.90
CA LYS A 6 -0.01 16.92 2.87
C LYS A 6 -1.37 17.44 3.28
N ASN A 7 -1.50 17.89 4.53
CA ASN A 7 -2.74 18.42 5.09
C ASN A 7 -3.93 17.46 4.93
N ILE A 8 -3.81 16.22 5.43
CA ILE A 8 -4.96 15.33 5.38
C ILE A 8 -6.05 15.78 6.34
N ASP A 9 -7.24 16.03 5.79
CA ASP A 9 -8.45 16.27 6.58
C ASP A 9 -9.08 14.92 6.94
N GLY A 10 -9.05 14.57 8.23
CA GLY A 10 -9.70 13.38 8.77
C GLY A 10 -8.81 12.14 8.95
N ASN A 11 -9.45 10.98 9.17
CA ASN A 11 -8.74 9.76 9.58
C ASN A 11 -8.36 8.89 8.35
N PRO A 12 -7.07 8.74 8.00
CA PRO A 12 -6.58 7.84 6.93
C PRO A 12 -7.27 6.49 6.89
N VAL A 13 -7.41 5.89 8.06
CA VAL A 13 -7.80 4.48 8.19
C VAL A 13 -9.20 4.28 7.64
N ASN A 14 -10.08 5.26 7.87
CA ASN A 14 -11.44 5.23 7.37
C ASN A 14 -11.47 5.41 5.85
N ASN A 15 -10.63 6.28 5.30
CA ASN A 15 -10.52 6.49 3.85
C ASN A 15 -10.00 5.23 3.16
N LEU A 16 -8.92 4.64 3.67
CA LEU A 16 -8.33 3.42 3.13
C LEU A 16 -9.30 2.23 3.19
N ARG A 17 -10.06 2.08 4.28
CA ARG A 17 -11.12 1.08 4.39
C ARG A 17 -12.19 1.24 3.31
N ARG A 18 -12.61 2.48 3.02
CA ARG A 18 -13.55 2.77 1.93
C ARG A 18 -12.97 2.45 0.54
N PHE A 19 -11.65 2.52 0.39
CA PHE A 19 -10.95 2.20 -0.87
C PHE A 19 -10.70 0.70 -1.06
N GLY A 20 -11.12 -0.14 -0.11
CA GLY A 20 -10.98 -1.60 -0.17
C GLY A 20 -9.68 -2.12 0.47
N TYR A 21 -8.99 -1.30 1.25
CA TYR A 21 -7.83 -1.73 2.03
C TYR A 21 -8.27 -2.22 3.41
N SER A 22 -7.87 -3.44 3.73
CA SER A 22 -8.07 -4.04 5.04
C SER A 22 -6.87 -3.73 5.93
N PHE A 23 -7.13 -3.24 7.14
CA PHE A 23 -6.09 -3.08 8.15
C PHE A 23 -5.49 -4.44 8.50
N GLN A 24 -4.17 -4.56 8.40
CA GLN A 24 -3.45 -5.79 8.71
C GLN A 24 -2.82 -5.72 10.10
N ARG A 25 -2.03 -4.69 10.37
CA ARG A 25 -1.34 -4.47 11.65
C ARG A 25 -0.91 -3.02 11.80
N GLN A 26 -0.60 -2.62 13.02
CA GLN A 26 0.04 -1.34 13.33
C GLN A 26 1.30 -1.61 14.13
N GLU A 27 2.41 -0.99 13.74
CA GLU A 27 3.70 -0.99 14.43
C GLU A 27 4.08 0.46 14.74
N GLY A 28 3.83 0.88 15.99
CA GLY A 28 4.02 2.27 16.41
C GLY A 28 3.14 3.23 15.61
N ASP A 29 3.76 4.18 14.93
CA ASP A 29 3.12 5.20 14.07
C ASP A 29 2.88 4.74 12.62
N GLU A 30 3.34 3.54 12.27
CA GLU A 30 3.13 2.94 10.95
C GLU A 30 1.99 1.92 10.98
N ARG A 31 1.06 2.04 10.04
CA ARG A 31 -0.08 1.14 9.86
C ARG A 31 0.04 0.41 8.54
N SER A 32 0.01 -0.91 8.59
CA SER A 32 0.00 -1.78 7.42
C SER A 32 -1.42 -2.13 7.01
N PHE A 33 -1.67 -2.00 5.71
CA PHE A 33 -2.93 -2.26 5.05
C PHE A 33 -2.70 -3.18 3.86
N ILE A 34 -3.62 -4.10 3.64
CA ILE A 34 -3.56 -5.01 2.51
C ILE A 34 -4.85 -4.96 1.70
N ARG A 35 -4.71 -5.11 0.38
CA ARG A 35 -5.84 -5.32 -0.53
C ARG A 35 -5.52 -6.48 -1.47
N PRO A 36 -6.08 -7.68 -1.23
CA PRO A 36 -5.90 -8.81 -2.14
C PRO A 36 -6.62 -8.53 -3.47
N LEU A 37 -5.98 -8.88 -4.58
CA LEU A 37 -6.54 -8.77 -5.93
C LEU A 37 -7.13 -10.09 -6.43
N ALA A 38 -6.85 -11.19 -5.74
CA ALA A 38 -7.41 -12.50 -6.03
C ALA A 38 -7.77 -13.27 -4.76
N ALA A 39 -8.69 -14.22 -4.88
CA ALA A 39 -9.20 -15.03 -3.77
C ALA A 39 -8.11 -15.88 -3.09
N ALA A 40 -7.02 -16.21 -3.80
CA ALA A 40 -5.87 -16.94 -3.27
C ALA A 40 -4.99 -16.08 -2.31
N GLY A 41 -5.34 -14.82 -2.10
CA GLY A 41 -4.61 -13.88 -1.22
C GLY A 41 -3.45 -13.15 -1.91
N TYR A 42 -3.06 -13.57 -3.13
CA TYR A 42 -2.04 -12.94 -3.96
C TYR A 42 -2.48 -12.94 -5.44
N PRO A 43 -2.10 -11.94 -6.25
CA PRO A 43 -1.32 -10.77 -5.88
C PRO A 43 -2.11 -9.84 -4.94
N ARG A 44 -1.42 -9.09 -4.07
CA ARG A 44 -2.05 -8.15 -3.13
C ARG A 44 -1.31 -6.83 -3.10
N PHE A 45 -2.02 -5.73 -2.93
CA PHE A 45 -1.39 -4.47 -2.58
C PHE A 45 -1.08 -4.47 -1.09
N HIS A 46 0.16 -4.18 -0.75
CA HIS A 46 0.59 -3.93 0.62
C HIS A 46 0.92 -2.45 0.76
N MET A 47 0.24 -1.77 1.66
CA MET A 47 0.36 -0.35 1.88
C MET A 47 0.76 -0.08 3.33
N TYR A 48 1.85 0.64 3.53
CA TYR A 48 2.28 1.16 4.81
C TYR A 48 1.95 2.64 4.87
N VAL A 49 1.19 3.03 5.89
CA VAL A 49 0.79 4.42 6.11
C VAL A 49 1.38 4.88 7.42
N LYS A 50 2.22 5.91 7.34
CA LYS A 50 2.80 6.59 8.48
C LYS A 50 2.26 8.01 8.56
N MET A 51 1.83 8.40 9.75
CA MET A 51 1.40 9.76 10.05
C MET A 51 2.58 10.57 10.56
N ASP A 52 2.78 11.77 10.03
CA ASP A 52 3.76 12.75 10.50
C ASP A 52 3.04 14.09 10.72
N GLY A 53 2.47 14.27 11.90
CA GLY A 53 1.64 15.44 12.20
C GLY A 53 0.39 15.53 11.31
N ALA A 54 0.35 16.53 10.42
CA ALA A 54 -0.71 16.75 9.44
C ALA A 54 -0.42 16.11 8.07
N ASP A 55 0.80 15.58 7.89
CA ASP A 55 1.25 14.93 6.68
C ASP A 55 1.13 13.40 6.80
N MET A 56 0.93 12.75 5.66
CA MET A 56 0.76 11.31 5.56
C MET A 56 1.69 10.74 4.50
N MET A 57 2.52 9.80 4.93
CA MET A 57 3.40 9.06 4.06
C MET A 57 2.82 7.68 3.80
N ILE A 58 2.62 7.36 2.53
CA ILE A 58 2.04 6.09 2.07
C ILE A 58 3.08 5.38 1.19
N ASN A 59 3.50 4.19 1.60
CA ASN A 59 4.33 3.30 0.79
C ASN A 59 3.48 2.12 0.32
N ILE A 60 3.20 2.04 -0.99
CA ILE A 60 2.42 0.96 -1.59
C ILE A 60 3.29 0.06 -2.48
N HIS A 61 3.21 -1.24 -2.23
CA HIS A 61 3.90 -2.30 -2.96
C HIS A 61 2.86 -3.28 -3.54
N LEU A 62 3.18 -3.88 -4.70
CA LEU A 62 2.42 -4.99 -5.28
C LEU A 62 3.15 -6.30 -4.97
N ASP A 63 2.57 -7.09 -4.09
CA ASP A 63 3.14 -8.35 -3.63
C ASP A 63 2.55 -9.48 -4.46
N MET A 64 3.35 -10.07 -5.36
CA MET A 64 2.87 -11.07 -6.33
C MET A 64 2.75 -12.49 -5.75
N LYS A 65 3.49 -12.79 -4.68
CA LYS A 65 3.51 -14.10 -4.03
C LYS A 65 3.75 -13.94 -2.53
N LYS A 66 3.39 -14.95 -1.73
CA LYS A 66 3.75 -14.98 -0.31
C LYS A 66 5.27 -14.97 -0.20
N GLU A 67 5.81 -13.92 0.41
CA GLU A 67 7.24 -13.81 0.70
C GLU A 67 7.67 -15.05 1.51
N THR A 68 8.47 -15.90 0.88
CA THR A 68 9.18 -16.95 1.60
C THR A 68 10.49 -16.29 1.98
N TYR A 69 10.68 -15.97 3.27
CA TYR A 69 11.97 -15.47 3.80
C TYR A 69 12.99 -16.62 3.73
N GLY A 70 13.41 -16.94 2.52
CA GLY A 70 14.52 -17.81 2.19
C GLY A 70 15.57 -16.92 1.54
N GLU A 71 16.77 -16.95 2.10
CA GLU A 71 17.94 -16.27 1.57
C GLU A 71 18.02 -16.47 0.05
N ASN A 72 18.27 -15.38 -0.68
CA ASN A 72 18.58 -15.37 -2.10
C ASN A 72 17.40 -15.56 -3.07
N THR A 73 16.79 -14.46 -3.51
CA THR A 73 16.37 -14.31 -4.92
C THR A 73 16.36 -12.84 -5.29
N ARG A 74 17.52 -12.36 -5.75
CA ARG A 74 17.61 -11.15 -6.56
C ARG A 74 16.91 -11.40 -7.91
N HIS A 75 15.96 -10.53 -8.24
CA HIS A 75 15.55 -10.13 -9.59
C HIS A 75 14.95 -11.21 -10.50
N HIS A 76 13.65 -11.49 -10.37
CA HIS A 76 12.82 -11.92 -11.49
C HIS A 76 11.41 -11.37 -11.30
N GLY A 77 11.12 -10.27 -12.00
CA GLY A 77 9.84 -9.59 -11.92
C GLY A 77 10.00 -8.13 -12.33
N GLU A 78 10.37 -7.90 -13.59
CA GLU A 78 10.18 -6.62 -14.27
C GLU A 78 8.66 -6.34 -14.47
N TYR A 79 7.89 -6.48 -13.40
CA TYR A 79 6.45 -6.22 -13.31
C TYR A 79 6.14 -5.32 -12.10
N GLY A 80 7.17 -4.80 -11.43
CA GLY A 80 7.04 -3.96 -10.24
C GLY A 80 6.60 -2.52 -10.53
N ASP A 81 6.76 -2.03 -11.78
CA ASP A 81 6.62 -0.60 -12.09
C ASP A 81 5.51 -0.24 -13.10
N GLU A 82 4.98 -1.20 -13.86
CA GLU A 82 4.07 -0.89 -14.99
C GLU A 82 2.69 -1.55 -14.84
N GLY A 83 1.66 -0.70 -14.83
CA GLY A 83 0.24 -1.09 -14.80
C GLY A 83 -0.39 -0.91 -13.42
N ALA A 84 -0.77 -2.02 -12.77
CA ALA A 84 -1.68 -2.03 -11.64
C ALA A 84 -1.22 -1.19 -10.43
N LEU A 85 0.08 -1.23 -10.08
CA LEU A 85 0.61 -0.42 -8.96
C LEU A 85 0.55 1.08 -9.25
N LYS A 86 0.84 1.47 -10.49
CA LYS A 86 0.83 2.87 -10.95
C LYS A 86 -0.59 3.40 -11.07
N GLU A 87 -1.52 2.58 -11.54
CA GLU A 87 -2.94 2.90 -11.59
C GLU A 87 -3.54 3.07 -10.19
N GLU A 88 -3.22 2.17 -9.26
CA GLU A 88 -3.67 2.29 -7.87
C GLU A 88 -3.04 3.51 -7.19
N ALA A 89 -1.75 3.77 -7.40
CA ALA A 89 -1.11 4.97 -6.88
C ALA A 89 -1.73 6.26 -7.43
N ARG A 90 -2.07 6.28 -8.73
CA ARG A 90 -2.78 7.41 -9.36
C ARG A 90 -4.17 7.57 -8.75
N ARG A 91 -4.91 6.48 -8.56
CA ARG A 91 -6.24 6.48 -7.92
C ARG A 91 -6.17 7.02 -6.50
N LEU A 92 -5.20 6.58 -5.70
CA LEU A 92 -5.00 7.06 -4.33
C LEU A 92 -4.67 8.55 -4.30
N LYS A 93 -3.84 9.05 -5.22
CA LYS A 93 -3.54 10.49 -5.33
C LYS A 93 -4.80 11.32 -5.62
N VAL A 94 -5.71 10.82 -6.46
CA VAL A 94 -6.98 11.49 -6.78
C VAL A 94 -7.99 11.43 -5.63
N LEU A 95 -7.93 10.38 -4.81
CA LEU A 95 -8.86 10.20 -3.68
C LEU A 95 -8.40 10.91 -2.40
N LEU A 96 -7.10 11.15 -2.26
CA LEU A 96 -6.48 11.75 -1.07
C LEU A 96 -6.03 13.21 -1.29
N GLY A 97 -5.98 13.69 -2.53
CA GLY A 97 -5.75 15.09 -2.89
C GLY A 97 -7.05 15.75 -3.33
#